data_AF-A0A2N2BV83-F1
#
_entry.id   AF-A0A2N2BV83-F1
#
_cell.length_a   1.000
_cell.length_b   1.000
_cell.length_c   1.000
_cell.angle_alpha   90.00
_cell.angle_beta   90.00
_cell.angle_gamma   90.00
#
_symmetry.space_group_name_H-M   'P 1'
#
loop_
_entity.id
_entity.type
_entity.pdbx_description
1 polymer ?
#
loop_
_entity_poly.entity_id
_entity_poly.type
_entity_poly.pdbx_seq_one_letter_code
_entity_poly.pdbx_strand_id
1 'polypeptide(L)'
;MSLTDALILYRDNGIYPFHMPGHKRNSFMLGTPADIGTDITEIDGFDNLHAPNGILAVGMRKAAKLYGSDRSFYLVNGGTCGILAGIFALPVPERETGFC
;
A
#
# COMPACT_ATOMS: atom_id res chain seq x y z
N MET A 1 13.46 -4.57 10.68
CA MET A 1 12.01 -4.80 10.87
C MET A 1 11.33 -4.80 9.50
N SER A 2 10.52 -5.82 9.22
CA SER A 2 9.65 -5.89 8.03
C SER A 2 8.30 -5.22 8.29
N LEU A 3 7.52 -4.96 7.24
CA LEU A 3 6.15 -4.45 7.38
C LEU A 3 5.28 -5.40 8.22
N THR A 4 5.42 -6.70 7.97
CA THR A 4 4.68 -7.75 8.70
C THR A 4 5.04 -7.73 10.18
N ASP A 5 6.33 -7.61 10.52
CA ASP A 5 6.76 -7.52 11.92
C ASP A 5 6.14 -6.29 12.61
N ALA A 6 6.12 -5.14 11.92
CA ALA A 6 5.54 -3.91 12.44
C ALA A 6 4.02 -4.06 12.70
N LEU A 7 3.30 -4.68 11.77
CA LEU A 7 1.85 -4.92 11.88
C LEU A 7 1.52 -5.88 13.04
N ILE A 8 2.29 -6.96 13.19
CA ILE A 8 2.12 -7.93 14.28
C ILE A 8 2.37 -7.25 15.63
N LEU A 9 3.48 -6.51 15.75
CA LEU A 9 3.81 -5.79 16.99
C LEU A 9 2.73 -4.76 17.33
N TYR A 10 2.17 -4.08 16.33
CA TYR A 10 1.09 -3.13 16.53
C TYR A 10 -0.25 -3.78 16.91
N ARG A 11 -0.57 -4.94 16.33
CA ARG A 11 -1.76 -5.72 16.73
C ARG A 11 -1.66 -6.16 18.20
N ASP A 12 -0.47 -6.61 18.61
CA ASP A 12 -0.25 -7.26 19.91
C ASP A 12 0.09 -6.28 21.04
N ASN A 13 0.21 -4.97 20.75
CA ASN A 13 0.56 -3.95 21.76
C ASN A 13 -0.58 -3.57 22.73
N GLY A 14 -1.79 -4.12 22.54
CA GLY A 14 -2.95 -3.87 23.42
C GLY A 14 -3.57 -2.48 23.30
N ILE A 15 -3.17 -1.66 22.32
CA ILE A 15 -3.75 -0.33 22.09
C ILE A 15 -5.12 -0.47 21.41
N TYR A 16 -6.14 0.16 22.01
CA TYR A 16 -7.46 0.23 21.40
C TYR A 16 -7.48 1.19 20.21
N PRO A 17 -7.90 0.76 19.00
CA PRO A 17 -7.83 1.58 17.79
C PRO A 17 -8.93 2.65 17.74
N PHE A 18 -8.60 3.90 18.06
CA PHE A 18 -9.50 5.04 17.80
C PHE A 18 -9.47 5.56 16.35
N HIS A 19 -8.87 4.81 15.42
CA HIS A 19 -8.76 5.12 14.00
C HIS A 19 -9.60 4.16 13.12
N MET A 20 -9.63 4.36 11.81
CA MET A 20 -10.28 3.43 10.87
C MET A 20 -9.51 2.11 10.75
N PRO A 21 -10.16 0.98 10.45
CA PRO A 21 -11.58 0.83 10.10
C PRO A 21 -12.55 0.71 11.29
N GLY A 22 -13.85 0.93 11.05
CA GLY A 22 -14.89 1.04 12.07
C GLY A 22 -15.17 -0.22 12.90
N HIS A 23 -14.74 -1.40 12.45
CA HIS A 23 -14.89 -2.65 13.21
C HIS A 23 -13.92 -2.77 14.39
N LYS A 24 -12.93 -1.87 14.52
CA LYS A 24 -12.02 -1.77 15.69
C LYS A 24 -11.35 -3.09 16.09
N ARG A 25 -10.93 -3.87 15.09
CA ARG A 25 -10.35 -5.24 15.28
C ARG A 25 -11.28 -6.25 15.97
N ASN A 26 -12.59 -5.98 16.03
CA ASN A 26 -13.58 -6.89 16.59
C ASN A 26 -14.10 -7.86 15.52
N SER A 27 -13.51 -9.07 15.47
CA SER A 27 -13.86 -10.10 14.48
C SER A 27 -15.28 -10.63 14.66
N PHE A 28 -15.79 -10.62 15.89
CA PHE A 28 -17.17 -11.03 16.19
C PHE A 28 -18.20 -10.09 15.54
N MET A 29 -17.98 -8.78 15.60
CA MET A 29 -18.89 -7.81 14.96
C MET A 29 -18.90 -7.92 13.43
N LEU A 30 -17.79 -8.33 12.83
CA LEU A 30 -17.65 -8.41 11.38
C LEU A 30 -18.11 -9.77 10.81
N GLY A 31 -18.34 -10.77 11.67
CA GLY A 31 -18.83 -12.09 11.26
C GLY A 31 -17.86 -12.87 10.36
N THR A 32 -16.56 -12.53 10.38
CA THR A 32 -15.52 -13.14 9.55
C THR A 32 -14.46 -13.84 10.40
N PRO A 33 -13.97 -15.02 9.97
CA PRO A 33 -12.85 -15.70 10.62
C PRO A 33 -11.48 -15.09 10.25
N ALA A 34 -11.44 -14.06 9.39
CA ALA A 34 -10.19 -13.43 8.96
C ALA A 34 -9.49 -12.68 10.11
N ASP A 35 -8.15 -12.70 10.12
CA ASP A 35 -7.36 -11.86 11.01
C ASP A 35 -7.48 -10.38 10.59
N ILE A 36 -8.37 -9.66 11.26
CA ILE A 36 -8.57 -8.22 11.09
C ILE A 36 -7.76 -7.39 12.09
N GLY A 37 -6.89 -8.03 12.88
CA GLY A 37 -6.05 -7.35 13.87
C GLY A 37 -4.99 -6.44 13.24
N THR A 38 -4.61 -6.75 11.99
CA THR A 38 -3.66 -5.98 11.19
C THR A 38 -4.33 -5.05 10.19
N ASP A 39 -5.67 -5.04 10.14
CA ASP A 39 -6.42 -4.14 9.27
C ASP A 39 -6.40 -2.72 9.85
N ILE A 40 -5.54 -1.90 9.25
CA ILE A 40 -5.28 -0.52 9.63
C ILE A 40 -5.16 0.33 8.37
N THR A 41 -5.47 1.61 8.51
CA THR A 41 -5.24 2.61 7.47
C THR A 41 -3.92 3.34 7.72
N GLU A 42 -3.74 4.49 7.08
CA GLU A 42 -2.65 5.41 7.37
C GLU A 42 -2.82 5.99 8.79
N ILE A 43 -2.03 5.48 9.73
CA ILE A 43 -1.98 5.93 11.11
C ILE A 43 -0.56 6.36 11.46
N ASP A 44 -0.41 7.11 12.55
CA ASP A 44 0.90 7.54 13.02
C ASP A 44 1.84 6.34 13.26
N GLY A 45 3.05 6.43 12.69
CA GLY A 45 4.03 5.35 12.72
C GLY A 45 3.88 4.31 11.61
N PHE A 46 2.80 4.36 10.83
CA PHE A 46 2.61 3.60 9.60
C PHE A 46 2.61 4.52 8.38
N ASP A 47 2.68 3.93 7.20
CA ASP A 47 3.00 4.62 5.95
C ASP A 47 1.79 4.70 5.02
N ASN A 48 1.79 5.66 4.11
CA ASN A 48 0.74 5.85 3.12
C ASN A 48 1.13 5.15 1.81
N LEU A 49 0.32 4.18 1.36
CA LEU A 49 0.63 3.44 0.14
C LEU A 49 0.61 4.32 -1.12
N HIS A 50 -0.22 5.37 -1.16
CA HIS A 50 -0.30 6.30 -2.29
C HIS A 50 0.91 7.24 -2.37
N ALA A 51 1.56 7.52 -1.25
CA ALA A 51 2.73 8.39 -1.16
C ALA A 51 3.73 7.83 -0.13
N PRO A 52 4.40 6.70 -0.44
CA PRO A 52 5.18 5.96 0.54
C PRO A 52 6.47 6.70 0.86
N ASN A 53 6.70 6.97 2.15
CA ASN A 53 7.90 7.64 2.65
C ASN A 53 8.64 6.84 3.73
N GLY A 54 7.97 5.86 4.34
CA GLY A 54 8.46 5.07 5.47
C GLY A 54 8.73 3.61 5.11
N ILE A 55 8.12 2.71 5.88
CA ILE A 55 8.38 1.27 5.81
C ILE A 55 8.03 0.67 4.43
N LEU A 56 7.02 1.21 3.75
CA LEU A 56 6.66 0.77 2.39
C LEU A 56 7.71 1.22 1.39
N ALA A 57 8.20 2.46 1.50
CA ALA A 57 9.27 2.97 0.63
C ALA A 57 10.57 2.15 0.78
N VAL A 58 10.90 1.75 2.01
CA VAL A 58 12.04 0.83 2.26
C VAL A 58 11.81 -0.53 1.59
N GLY A 59 10.61 -1.10 1.72
CA GLY A 59 10.22 -2.35 1.08
C GLY A 59 10.32 -2.29 -0.45
N MET A 60 9.76 -1.24 -1.05
CA MET A 60 9.81 -0.97 -2.49
C MET A 60 11.25 -0.84 -3.01
N ARG A 61 12.14 -0.15 -2.27
CA ARG A 61 13.57 -0.08 -2.62
C ARG A 61 14.27 -1.44 -2.54
N LYS A 62 13.91 -2.28 -1.56
CA LYS A 62 14.45 -3.65 -1.46
C LYS A 62 13.98 -4.51 -2.64
N ALA A 63 12.71 -4.40 -3.02
CA ALA A 63 12.18 -5.07 -4.19
C ALA A 63 12.90 -4.64 -5.48
N ALA A 64 13.11 -3.34 -5.68
CA ALA A 64 13.85 -2.82 -6.83
C ALA A 64 15.26 -3.42 -6.93
N LYS A 65 15.99 -3.48 -5.80
CA LYS A 65 17.31 -4.11 -5.73
C LYS A 65 17.27 -5.61 -6.04
N LEU A 66 16.25 -6.32 -5.54
CA LEU A 66 16.11 -7.76 -5.75
C LEU A 66 15.83 -8.10 -7.21
N TYR A 67 14.95 -7.34 -7.86
CA TYR A 67 14.54 -7.57 -9.24
C TYR A 67 15.42 -6.86 -10.28
N GLY A 68 16.40 -6.07 -9.84
CA GLY A 68 17.31 -5.33 -10.72
C GLY A 68 16.63 -4.20 -11.51
N SER A 69 15.57 -3.61 -10.97
CA SER A 69 14.86 -2.48 -11.60
C SER A 69 15.25 -1.15 -10.96
N ASP A 70 15.08 -0.04 -11.70
CA ASP A 70 15.35 1.30 -11.17
C ASP A 70 14.42 1.64 -10.00
N ARG A 71 13.14 1.25 -10.10
CA ARG A 71 12.12 1.39 -9.06
C ARG A 71 11.18 0.20 -9.07
N SER A 72 10.52 -0.04 -7.95
CA SER A 72 9.40 -0.98 -7.83
C SER A 72 8.28 -0.32 -7.04
N PHE A 73 7.04 -0.60 -7.41
CA PHE A 73 5.85 -0.07 -6.75
C PHE A 73 4.96 -1.23 -6.31
N TYR A 74 4.40 -1.16 -5.11
CA TYR A 74 3.42 -2.15 -4.65
C TYR A 74 2.03 -1.82 -5.20
N LEU A 75 1.29 -2.87 -5.55
CA LEU A 75 -0.05 -2.79 -6.12
C LEU A 75 -0.97 -3.76 -5.37
N VAL A 76 -2.11 -3.25 -4.90
CA VAL A 76 -3.14 -4.07 -4.23
C VAL A 76 -4.26 -4.52 -5.17
N ASN A 77 -4.35 -3.90 -6.37
CA ASN A 77 -5.40 -4.15 -7.36
C ASN A 77 -4.94 -5.07 -8.51
N GLY A 78 -3.88 -5.84 -8.30
CA GLY A 78 -3.34 -6.80 -9.27
C GLY A 78 -2.61 -6.19 -10.47
N GLY A 79 -2.20 -7.05 -11.40
CA GLY A 79 -1.36 -6.69 -12.56
C GLY A 79 -2.05 -5.79 -13.57
N THR A 80 -3.37 -5.93 -13.77
CA THR A 80 -4.15 -5.07 -14.68
C THR A 80 -4.03 -3.60 -14.31
N CYS A 81 -4.16 -3.28 -13.01
CA CYS A 81 -3.97 -1.91 -12.52
C CYS A 81 -2.54 -1.41 -12.78
N GLY A 82 -1.54 -2.28 -12.62
CA GLY A 82 -0.14 -1.95 -12.91
C GLY A 82 0.11 -1.62 -14.39
N ILE A 83 -0.45 -2.41 -15.30
CA ILE A 83 -0.33 -2.15 -16.75
C ILE A 83 -0.98 -0.82 -17.11
N LEU A 84 -2.20 -0.57 -16.63
CA LEU A 84 -2.91 0.69 -16.87
C LEU A 84 -2.14 1.89 -16.30
N ALA A 85 -1.60 1.77 -15.09
CA ALA A 85 -0.77 2.80 -14.48
C ALA A 85 0.48 3.10 -15.32
N GLY A 86 1.13 2.06 -15.87
CA GLY A 86 2.26 2.21 -16.78
C GLY A 86 1.88 2.95 -18.07
N ILE A 87 0.75 2.58 -18.69
CA ILE A 87 0.25 3.25 -19.90
C ILE A 87 -0.06 4.73 -19.63
N PHE A 88 -0.74 5.04 -18.52
CA PHE A 88 -1.11 6.42 -18.18
C PHE A 88 0.06 7.30 -17.71
N ALA A 89 1.17 6.69 -17.26
CA ALA A 89 2.37 7.41 -16.91
C ALA A 89 3.22 7.84 -18.12
N LEU A 90 2.95 7.27 -19.31
CA LEU A 90 3.67 7.64 -20.52
C LEU A 90 3.29 9.08 -20.94
N PRO A 91 4.27 9.87 -21.41
CA PRO A 91 3.98 11.19 -21.96
C PRO A 91 3.06 11.04 -23.18
N VAL A 92 2.05 11.90 -23.26
CA VAL A 92 1.26 12.02 -24.49
C VAL A 92 2.15 12.71 -25.52
N PRO A 93 2.36 12.13 -26.72
CA PRO A 93 3.09 12.82 -27.76
C PRO A 93 2.41 14.14 -28.09
N GLU A 94 3.20 15.20 -28.30
CA GLU A 94 2.68 16.45 -28.81
C GLU A 94 1.93 16.16 -30.10
N ARG A 95 0.63 16.48 -30.13
CA ARG A 95 -0.11 16.44 -31.39
C ARG A 95 0.47 17.56 -32.24
N GLU A 96 1.04 17.23 -33.40
CA GLU A 96 1.19 18.21 -34.46
C GLU A 96 -0.20 18.82 -34.69
N THR A 97 -0.40 20.06 -34.26
CA THR A 97 -1.60 20.82 -34.56
C THR A 97 -1.55 21.20 -36.04
N GLY A 98 -1.86 20.22 -36.88
CA GLY A 98 -2.20 20.39 -38.28
C GLY A 98 -3.63 19.87 -38.48
N PHE A 99 -4.54 20.78 -38.81
CA PHE A 99 -5.96 20.56 -39.13
C PHE A 99 -6.92 20.27 -37.96
N CYS A 100 -7.65 21.30 -37.52
CA CYS A 100 -8.96 21.68 -38.10
C CYS A 100 -9.12 23.20 -38.01
#